data_AF-A0A377Z632-F1
#
_entry.id   AF-A0A377Z632-F1
#
_cell.length_a   1.000
_cell.length_b   1.000
_cell.length_c   1.000
_cell.angle_alpha   90.00
_cell.angle_beta   90.00
_cell.angle_gamma   90.00
#
_symmetry.space_group_name_H-M   'P 1'
#
loop_
_entity.id
_entity.type
_entity.pdbx_description
1 polymer ?
#
loop_
_entity_poly.entity_id
_entity_poly.type
_entity_poly.pdbx_seq_one_letter_code
_entity_poly.pdbx_strand_id
1 'polypeptide(L)' 'MRGGIEYIEVRSLDINPFSPIGVDAQQVRFLDLFMVWCALADAPEMSSDELLCTRTNWNRGDSGRA' A
#
# COMPACT_ATOMS: atom_id res chain seq x y z
N MET A 1 -15.86 7.82 24.38
CA MET A 1 -14.55 7.29 23.97
C MET A 1 -14.58 7.21 22.45
N ARG A 2 -13.71 7.95 21.74
CA ARG A 2 -13.68 7.90 20.27
C ARG A 2 -13.01 6.59 19.86
N GLY A 3 -13.67 5.76 19.07
CA GLY A 3 -13.09 4.52 18.54
C GLY A 3 -11.83 4.87 17.76
N GLY A 4 -10.73 4.17 18.06
CA GLY A 4 -9.47 4.37 17.36
C GLY A 4 -9.54 3.96 15.89
N ILE A 5 -8.41 3.57 15.32
CA ILE A 5 -8.36 3.07 13.94
C ILE A 5 -9.07 1.71 13.89
N GLU A 6 -10.14 1.59 13.10
CA GLU A 6 -10.91 0.35 12.93
C GLU A 6 -10.43 -0.46 11.73
N TYR A 7 -10.07 0.21 10.62
CA TYR A 7 -9.56 -0.42 9.40
C TYR A 7 -8.64 0.53 8.64
N ILE A 8 -7.90 -0.04 7.67
CA ILE A 8 -7.02 0.69 6.74
C ILE A 8 -7.57 0.55 5.32
N GLU A 9 -7.67 1.65 4.60
CA GLU A 9 -8.08 1.68 3.19
C GLU A 9 -6.85 1.86 2.28
N VAL A 10 -6.55 0.85 1.46
CA VAL A 10 -5.44 0.92 0.49
C VAL A 10 -5.96 1.52 -0.83
N ARG A 11 -5.43 2.68 -1.22
CA ARG A 11 -5.92 3.47 -2.38
C ARG A 11 -4.97 3.51 -3.57
N SER A 12 -3.86 2.77 -3.50
CA SER A 12 -2.81 2.78 -4.52
C SER A 12 -2.96 1.70 -5.60
N LEU A 13 -4.10 0.98 -5.64
CA LEU A 13 -4.35 -0.07 -6.61
C LEU A 13 -5.06 0.51 -7.85
N ASP A 14 -4.44 0.35 -9.02
CA ASP A 14 -5.07 0.68 -10.29
C ASP A 14 -6.15 -0.34 -10.67
N ILE A 15 -7.12 0.12 -11.47
CA ILE A 15 -8.16 -0.75 -12.03
C ILE A 15 -7.51 -1.76 -12.97
N ASN A 16 -7.75 -3.04 -12.71
CA ASN A 16 -7.28 -4.14 -13.56
C ASN A 16 -8.18 -4.27 -14.80
N PRO A 17 -7.69 -3.95 -16.02
CA PRO A 17 -8.50 -4.03 -17.24
C PRO A 17 -8.78 -5.46 -17.70
N PHE A 18 -8.08 -6.45 -17.12
CA PHE A 18 -8.25 -7.87 -17.45
C PHE A 18 -9.27 -8.57 -16.56
N SER A 19 -9.78 -7.89 -15.53
CA SER A 19 -10.85 -8.39 -14.67
C SER A 19 -12.16 -7.65 -14.97
N PRO A 20 -13.30 -8.35 -15.12
CA PRO A 20 -14.59 -7.71 -15.35
C PRO A 20 -15.06 -6.85 -14.18
N ILE A 21 -14.52 -7.08 -12.97
CA ILE A 21 -14.84 -6.29 -11.76
C ILE A 21 -13.72 -5.29 -11.40
N GLY A 22 -12.69 -5.14 -12.23
CA GLY A 22 -11.60 -4.18 -12.01
C GLY A 22 -10.54 -4.60 -10.99
N VAL A 23 -10.64 -5.80 -10.41
CA VAL A 23 -9.66 -6.41 -9.50
C VAL A 23 -9.75 -7.93 -9.59
N ASP A 24 -8.67 -8.66 -9.31
CA ASP A 24 -8.69 -10.12 -9.24
C ASP A 24 -8.32 -10.66 -7.84
N ALA A 25 -8.61 -11.95 -7.62
CA ALA A 25 -8.35 -12.59 -6.34
C ALA A 25 -6.85 -12.75 -6.04
N GLN A 26 -5.97 -12.69 -7.05
CA GLN A 26 -4.53 -12.73 -6.85
C GLN A 26 -4.03 -11.41 -6.25
N GLN A 27 -4.50 -10.27 -6.77
CA GLN A 27 -4.21 -8.94 -6.24
C GLN A 27 -4.66 -8.83 -4.78
N VAL A 28 -5.86 -9.32 -4.46
CA VAL A 28 -6.39 -9.31 -3.08
C VAL A 28 -5.54 -10.19 -2.15
N ARG A 29 -5.25 -11.44 -2.54
CA ARG A 29 -4.42 -12.35 -1.71
C ARG A 29 -3.02 -11.79 -1.47
N PHE A 30 -2.44 -11.11 -2.45
CA PHE A 30 -1.16 -10.43 -2.26
C PHE A 30 -1.28 -9.30 -1.24
N LEU A 31 -2.31 -8.46 -1.34
CA LEU A 31 -2.56 -7.37 -0.39
C LEU A 31 -2.77 -7.91 1.03
N ASP A 32 -3.52 -9.00 1.21
CA ASP A 32 -3.70 -9.63 2.52
C ASP A 32 -2.36 -10.01 3.16
N LEU A 33 -1.51 -10.71 2.41
CA LEU A 33 -0.19 -11.12 2.88
C LEU A 33 0.71 -9.91 3.17
N PHE A 34 0.68 -8.90 2.30
CA PHE A 34 1.47 -7.69 2.47
C PHE A 34 1.04 -6.88 3.69
N MET A 35 -0.26 -6.74 3.93
CA MET A 35 -0.79 -6.02 5.11
C MET A 35 -0.46 -6.75 6.41
N VAL A 36 -0.55 -8.09 6.42
CA VAL A 36 -0.09 -8.91 7.56
C VAL A 36 1.39 -8.70 7.80
N TRP A 37 2.21 -8.69 6.76
CA TRP A 37 3.65 -8.44 6.89
C TRP A 37 3.93 -7.03 7.44
N CYS A 38 3.26 -6.00 6.94
CA CYS A 38 3.39 -4.63 7.47
C CYS A 38 3.02 -4.51 8.95
N ALA A 39 2.06 -5.31 9.43
CA ALA A 39 1.69 -5.34 10.84
C ALA A 39 2.70 -6.07 11.74
N LEU A 40 3.53 -6.95 11.15
CA LEU A 40 4.51 -7.76 11.88
C LEU A 40 5.93 -7.18 11.81
N ALA A 41 6.25 -6.45 10.75
CA ALA A 41 7.57 -5.86 10.56
C ALA A 41 7.79 -4.69 11.53
N ASP A 42 9.00 -4.60 12.07
CA ASP A 42 9.39 -3.44 12.89
C ASP A 42 9.34 -2.17 12.04
N ALA A 43 8.60 -1.17 12.53
CA ALA A 43 8.44 0.13 11.89
C ALA A 43 8.83 1.24 12.89
N PRO A 44 10.08 1.71 12.89
CA PRO A 44 10.51 2.84 13.71
C PRO A 44 9.64 4.07 13.44
N GLU A 45 9.48 4.94 14.43
CA GLU A 45 8.82 6.23 14.23
C GLU A 45 9.57 7.01 13.15
N MET A 46 8.81 7.51 12.17
CA MET A 46 9.35 8.30 11.07
C MET A 46 8.95 9.76 11.22
N SER A 47 9.93 10.64 11.07
CA SER A 47 9.70 12.07 10.91
C SER A 47 9.06 12.39 9.55
N SER A 48 8.50 13.59 9.42
CA SER A 48 7.95 14.08 8.14
C SER A 48 8.96 14.04 6.99
N ASP A 49 10.24 14.31 7.28
CA ASP A 49 11.31 14.30 6.28
C ASP A 49 11.66 12.86 5.83
N GLU A 50 11.65 11.90 6.76
CA GLU A 50 11.84 10.48 6.43
C GLU A 50 10.67 9.93 5.61
N LEU A 51 9.44 10.33 5.94
CA LEU A 51 8.26 10.00 5.13
C LEU A 51 8.40 10.56 3.70
N LEU A 52 8.90 11.78 3.52
CA LEU A 52 9.21 12.34 2.20
C LEU A 52 10.29 11.54 1.48
N CYS A 53 11.31 11.06 2.19
CA CYS A 53 12.35 10.21 1.61
C CYS A 53 11.76 8.92 1.04
N THR A 54 10.81 8.26 1.73
CA THR A 54 10.16 7.04 1.20
C THR A 54 9.42 7.30 -0.11
N ARG A 55 8.89 8.52 -0.31
CA ARG A 55 8.24 8.92 -1.57
C ARG A 55 9.21 8.95 -2.75
N THR A 56 10.51 9.13 -2.54
CA THR A 56 11.49 9.08 -3.63
C THR A 56 11.53 7.72 -4.32
N ASN A 57 11.39 6.63 -3.56
CA ASN A 57 11.30 5.29 -4.10
C ASN A 57 9.99 5.08 -4.87
N TRP A 58 8.88 5.65 -4.37
CA TRP A 58 7.60 5.62 -5.07
C TRP A 58 7.67 6.31 -6.44
N ASN A 59 8.25 7.51 -6.51
CA ASN A 59 8.40 8.28 -7.75
C ASN A 59 9.31 7.59 -8.78
N ARG A 60 10.28 6.78 -8.33
CA ARG A 60 11.08 5.93 -9.22
C ARG A 60 10.24 4.81 -9.84
N GLY A 61 9.25 4.28 -9.12
CA GLY A 61 8.32 3.30 -9.65
C GLY A 61 7.45 3.85 -10.78
N ASP A 62 7.00 5.10 -10.66
CA ASP A 62 6.20 5.81 -11.68
C ASP A 62 6.99 6.03 -13.00
N SER A 63 8.31 6.22 -12.89
CA SER A 63 9.20 6.36 -14.05
C SER A 63 9.79 5.05 -14.56
N GLY A 64 9.60 3.93 -13.82
CA GLY A 64 10.24 2.64 -14.09
C GLY A 64 9.57 1.78 -15.17
N ARG A 65 8.43 2.23 -15.73
CA ARG A 65 7.75 1.61 -16.88
C ARG A 65 7.14 2.66 -17.82
N ALA A 66 7.94 3.65 -18.21
CA ALA A 66 7.71 4.33 -19.48
C ALA A 66 8.34 3.52 -20.63
#